data_AF-A0A9E1RMB9-F1
#
_entry.id   AF-A0A9E1RMB9-F1
#
_cell.length_a   1.000
_cell.length_b   1.000
_cell.length_c   1.000
_cell.angle_alpha   90.00
_cell.angle_beta   90.00
_cell.angle_gamma   90.00
#
_symmetry.space_group_name_H-M   'P 1'
#
loop_
_entity.id
_entity.type
_entity.pdbx_description
1 polymer ?
#
loop_
_entity_poly.entity_id
_entity_poly.type
_entity_poly.pdbx_seq_one_letter_code
_entity_poly.pdbx_strand_id
1 'polypeptide(L)'
;RGVPEEDITLIPEGTNSWQQLSASAAQIETLRMDSVLLVSDGYHNYRLLAIADELGIEAYVSPSAVASTTMNVVRESAAVSIGRITGYRRLSAFTE
;
A
#
# COMPACT_ATOMS: atom_id res chain seq x y z
N ARG A 1 -13.24 23.74 -1.31
CA ARG A 1 -14.16 22.73 -0.73
C ARG A 1 -13.33 21.49 -0.44
N GLY A 2 -13.52 20.85 0.72
CA GLY A 2 -12.79 19.64 1.13
C GLY A 2 -13.68 18.40 1.11
N VAL A 3 -13.13 17.27 1.57
CA VAL A 3 -13.88 16.02 1.80
C VAL A 3 -14.66 16.14 3.12
N PRO A 4 -15.95 15.78 3.18
CA PRO A 4 -16.73 15.74 4.43
C PRO A 4 -16.12 14.79 5.47
N GLU A 5 -16.33 15.04 6.76
CA GLU A 5 -15.73 14.23 7.83
C GLU A 5 -16.33 12.82 7.86
N GLU A 6 -17.61 12.70 7.54
CA GLU A 6 -18.32 11.42 7.42
C GLU A 6 -17.77 10.51 6.31
N ASP A 7 -17.04 11.07 5.34
CA ASP A 7 -16.40 10.34 4.25
C ASP A 7 -14.93 9.99 4.57
N ILE A 8 -14.43 10.33 5.77
CA ILE A 8 -13.05 10.09 6.20
C ILE A 8 -13.02 9.05 7.32
N THR A 9 -12.33 7.94 7.08
CA THR A 9 -12.05 6.93 8.11
C THR A 9 -10.55 6.93 8.43
N LEU A 10 -10.21 7.15 9.70
CA LEU A 10 -8.82 7.08 10.16
C LEU A 10 -8.48 5.64 10.57
N ILE A 11 -7.39 5.11 10.00
CA ILE A 11 -6.87 3.76 10.28
C ILE A 11 -5.41 3.91 10.71
N PRO A 12 -5.14 4.12 12.02
CA PRO A 12 -3.79 4.42 12.51
C PRO A 12 -2.90 3.17 12.66
N GLU A 13 -3.45 1.97 12.46
CA GLU A 13 -2.72 0.72 12.63
C GLU A 13 -1.69 0.48 11.49
N GLY A 14 -0.50 0.04 11.89
CA GLY A 14 0.54 -0.43 10.98
C GLY A 14 1.75 0.50 10.87
N THR A 15 2.94 -0.08 11.03
CA THR A 15 4.24 0.61 10.94
C THR A 15 4.85 0.51 9.55
N ASN A 16 4.28 -0.32 8.67
CA ASN A 16 4.73 -0.55 7.31
C ASN A 16 3.56 -0.76 6.34
N SER A 17 3.83 -0.67 5.03
CA SER A 17 2.80 -0.71 3.99
C SER A 17 1.93 -1.96 4.02
N TRP A 18 2.49 -3.12 4.39
CA TRP A 18 1.71 -4.37 4.47
C TRP A 18 0.72 -4.30 5.62
N GLN A 19 1.17 -3.90 6.82
CA GLN A 19 0.29 -3.78 7.98
C GLN A 19 -0.78 -2.71 7.78
N GLN A 20 -0.42 -1.56 7.18
CA GLN A 20 -1.37 -0.47 6.91
C GLN A 20 -2.47 -0.90 5.93
N LEU A 21 -2.11 -1.58 4.84
CA LEU A 21 -3.11 -2.06 3.88
C LEU A 21 -3.91 -3.24 4.45
N SER A 22 -3.29 -4.12 5.23
CA SER A 22 -3.98 -5.22 5.93
C SER A 22 -4.98 -4.70 6.97
N ALA A 23 -4.67 -3.63 7.69
CA ALA A 23 -5.61 -2.98 8.61
C ALA A 23 -6.77 -2.34 7.84
N SER A 24 -6.46 -1.72 6.68
CA SER A 24 -7.47 -1.11 5.81
C SER A 24 -8.42 -2.12 5.16
N ALA A 25 -7.97 -3.36 4.94
CA ALA A 25 -8.78 -4.43 4.35
C ALA A 25 -10.10 -4.67 5.11
N ALA A 26 -10.07 -4.64 6.44
CA ALA A 26 -11.26 -4.83 7.27
C ALA A 26 -12.30 -3.70 7.07
N GLN A 27 -11.84 -2.46 6.86
CA GLN A 27 -12.72 -1.33 6.58
C GLN A 27 -13.28 -1.38 5.15
N ILE A 28 -12.45 -1.76 4.17
CA ILE A 28 -12.87 -1.95 2.77
C ILE A 28 -14.02 -2.98 2.70
N GLU A 29 -13.88 -4.10 3.41
CA GLU A 29 -14.92 -5.13 3.49
C GLU A 29 -16.19 -4.61 4.19
N THR A 30 -16.04 -3.90 5.32
CA THR A 30 -17.15 -3.34 6.10
C THR A 30 -17.96 -2.33 5.29
N LEU A 31 -17.29 -1.51 4.49
CA LEU A 31 -17.88 -0.52 3.61
C LEU A 31 -18.40 -1.11 2.29
N ARG A 32 -18.14 -2.40 2.03
CA ARG A 32 -18.50 -3.13 0.79
C ARG A 32 -17.99 -2.42 -0.47
N MET A 33 -16.73 -1.98 -0.43
CA MET A 33 -16.08 -1.34 -1.57
C MET A 33 -15.57 -2.41 -2.55
N ASP A 34 -15.89 -2.26 -3.82
CA ASP A 34 -15.46 -3.20 -4.87
C ASP A 34 -13.98 -3.02 -5.22
N SER A 35 -13.48 -1.79 -5.16
CA SER A 35 -12.09 -1.46 -5.46
C SER A 35 -11.62 -0.19 -4.73
N VAL A 36 -10.30 0.01 -4.69
CA VAL A 36 -9.68 1.18 -4.04
C VAL A 36 -8.65 1.87 -4.93
N LEU A 37 -8.48 3.18 -4.73
CA LEU A 37 -7.40 3.96 -5.31
C LEU A 37 -6.35 4.25 -4.22
N LEU A 38 -5.16 3.67 -4.36
CA LEU A 38 -4.04 3.86 -3.45
C LEU A 38 -3.21 5.07 -3.87
N VAL A 39 -2.98 5.99 -2.94
CA VAL A 39 -2.19 7.20 -3.16
C VAL A 39 -0.92 7.13 -2.33
N SER A 40 0.24 7.14 -2.99
CA SER A 40 1.56 7.09 -2.36
C SER A 40 2.63 7.65 -3.29
N ASP A 41 3.88 7.69 -2.84
CA ASP A 41 5.00 8.07 -3.69
C ASP A 41 5.18 7.05 -4.81
N GLY A 42 5.39 7.53 -6.04
CA GLY A 42 5.25 6.69 -7.24
C GLY A 42 6.17 5.48 -7.29
N TYR A 43 7.32 5.52 -6.61
CA TYR A 43 8.24 4.38 -6.58
C TYR A 43 7.65 3.19 -5.78
N HIS A 44 6.75 3.42 -4.82
CA HIS A 44 6.12 2.36 -4.03
C HIS A 44 4.93 1.68 -4.72
N ASN A 45 4.44 2.21 -5.84
CA ASN A 45 3.20 1.76 -6.49
C ASN A 45 3.18 0.26 -6.78
N TYR A 46 4.28 -0.30 -7.29
CA TYR A 46 4.33 -1.73 -7.61
C TYR A 46 4.19 -2.59 -6.34
N ARG A 47 4.87 -2.22 -5.26
CA ARG A 47 4.76 -2.93 -3.98
C ARG A 47 3.33 -2.84 -3.45
N LEU A 48 2.69 -1.68 -3.54
CA LEU A 48 1.30 -1.51 -3.08
C LEU A 48 0.33 -2.41 -3.83
N LEU A 49 0.43 -2.46 -5.17
CA LEU A 49 -0.41 -3.35 -5.98
C LEU A 49 -0.18 -4.83 -5.63
N ALA A 50 1.06 -5.23 -5.39
CA ALA A 50 1.38 -6.61 -5.05
C ALA A 50 0.91 -7.01 -3.63
N ILE A 51 0.96 -6.07 -2.67
CA ILE A 51 0.36 -6.28 -1.34
C ILE A 51 -1.16 -6.35 -1.45
N ALA A 52 -1.78 -5.48 -2.25
CA ALA A 52 -3.22 -5.51 -2.47
C ALA A 52 -3.69 -6.86 -3.05
N ASP A 53 -2.97 -7.36 -4.07
CA ASP A 53 -3.20 -8.69 -4.65
C ASP A 53 -3.03 -9.81 -3.60
N GLU A 54 -1.97 -9.77 -2.78
CA GLU A 54 -1.76 -10.72 -1.67
C GLU A 54 -2.92 -10.71 -0.66
N LEU A 55 -3.55 -9.55 -0.43
CA LEU A 55 -4.69 -9.37 0.47
C LEU A 55 -6.05 -9.60 -0.21
N GLY A 56 -6.10 -9.87 -1.52
CA GLY A 56 -7.33 -10.04 -2.29
C GLY A 56 -8.12 -8.74 -2.52
N ILE A 57 -7.44 -7.59 -2.51
CA ILE A 57 -8.05 -6.26 -2.73
C ILE A 57 -7.85 -5.85 -4.20
N GLU A 58 -8.94 -5.52 -4.90
CA GLU A 58 -8.83 -4.87 -6.20
C GLU A 58 -8.36 -3.42 -6.03
N ALA A 59 -7.15 -3.10 -6.49
CA ALA A 59 -6.53 -1.81 -6.25
C ALA A 59 -5.96 -1.17 -7.53
N TYR A 60 -6.08 0.14 -7.59
CA TYR A 60 -5.44 1.02 -8.56
C TYR A 60 -4.49 1.96 -7.82
N VAL A 61 -3.57 2.61 -8.54
CA VAL A 61 -2.60 3.53 -7.94
C VAL A 61 -2.68 4.92 -8.58
N SER A 62 -2.59 5.95 -7.76
CA SER A 62 -2.41 7.34 -8.18
C SER A 62 -1.15 7.89 -7.50
N PRO A 63 -0.01 8.00 -8.21
CA PRO A 63 1.22 8.48 -7.62
C PRO A 63 1.09 9.95 -7.17
N SER A 64 1.64 10.26 -6.00
CA SER A 64 1.85 11.63 -5.57
C SER A 64 2.86 12.33 -6.51
N ALA A 65 2.87 13.67 -6.50
CA ALA A 65 3.84 14.45 -7.27
C ALA A 65 5.27 14.44 -6.66
N VAL A 66 5.50 13.62 -5.63
CA VAL A 66 6.80 13.55 -4.95
C VAL A 66 7.83 12.91 -5.88
N ALA A 67 8.89 13.67 -6.17
CA ALA A 67 9.99 13.20 -7.01
C ALA A 67 10.77 12.07 -6.31
N SER A 68 11.03 10.99 -7.04
CA SER A 68 11.89 9.90 -6.58
C SER A 68 13.35 10.16 -6.90
N THR A 69 14.25 9.75 -6.01
CA THR A 69 15.68 9.63 -6.35
C THR A 69 15.95 8.27 -7.01
N THR A 70 17.04 8.16 -7.77
CA THR A 70 17.49 6.87 -8.33
C THR A 70 17.71 5.82 -7.24
N MET A 71 18.22 6.22 -6.07
CA MET A 71 18.44 5.32 -4.94
C MET A 71 17.13 4.76 -4.38
N ASN A 72 16.07 5.58 -4.32
CA ASN A 72 14.74 5.12 -3.91
C ASN A 72 14.23 4.02 -4.85
N VAL A 73 14.35 4.24 -6.16
CA VAL A 73 13.92 3.26 -7.18
C VAL A 73 14.71 1.96 -7.08
N VAL A 74 16.03 2.03 -6.91
CA VAL A 74 16.89 0.83 -6.78
C VAL A 74 16.55 0.04 -5.52
N ARG A 75 16.47 0.72 -4.36
CA ARG A 75 16.10 0.08 -3.09
C ARG A 75 14.73 -0.59 -3.20
N GLU A 76 13.78 0.11 -3.80
CA GLU A 76 12.43 -0.39 -3.96
C GLU A 76 12.38 -1.60 -4.92
N SER A 77 13.14 -1.56 -6.01
CA SER A 77 13.23 -2.68 -6.94
C SER A 77 13.78 -3.94 -6.28
N ALA A 78 14.76 -3.80 -5.38
CA ALA A 78 15.28 -4.89 -4.58
C ALA A 78 14.21 -5.43 -3.60
N ALA A 79 13.54 -4.54 -2.86
CA ALA A 79 12.48 -4.91 -1.92
C ALA A 79 11.32 -5.64 -2.62
N VAL A 80 10.85 -5.11 -3.75
CA VAL A 80 9.83 -5.73 -4.60
C VAL A 80 10.25 -7.12 -5.06
N SER A 81 11.49 -7.28 -5.54
CA SER A 81 11.99 -8.57 -6.04
C SER A 81 12.01 -9.63 -4.94
N ILE A 82 12.43 -9.25 -3.73
CA ILE A 82 12.42 -10.16 -2.56
C ILE A 82 10.97 -10.49 -2.18
N GLY A 83 10.10 -9.48 -2.06
CA GLY A 83 8.70 -9.65 -1.68
C GLY A 83 7.92 -10.59 -2.60
N ARG A 84 8.17 -10.53 -3.92
CA ARG A 84 7.59 -11.46 -4.90
C ARG A 84 7.95 -12.93 -4.67
N ILE A 85 9.09 -13.21 -4.03
CA ILE A 85 9.56 -14.57 -3.76
C ILE A 85 9.13 -15.03 -2.36
N THR A 86 9.25 -14.15 -1.36
CA THR A 86 9.05 -14.53 0.05
C THR A 86 7.65 -14.22 0.58
N GLY A 87 6.86 -13.42 -0.12
CA GLY A 87 5.61 -12.83 0.35
C GLY A 87 5.87 -11.52 1.10
N TYR A 88 4.99 -10.53 0.91
CA TYR A 88 5.18 -9.19 1.46
C TYR A 88 4.96 -9.15 2.97
N ARG A 89 4.08 -10.00 3.51
CA ARG A 89 3.95 -10.19 4.97
C ARG A 89 5.28 -10.58 5.64
N ARG A 90 6.05 -11.45 4.99
CA ARG A 90 7.34 -11.90 5.52
C ARG A 90 8.39 -10.82 5.36
N LEU A 91 8.44 -10.16 4.19
CA LEU A 91 9.36 -9.05 3.94
C LEU A 91 9.20 -7.93 4.99
N SER A 92 7.96 -7.56 5.33
CA SER A 92 7.69 -6.52 6.33
C SER A 92 8.21 -6.87 7.72
N ALA A 93 8.25 -8.15 8.09
CA ALA A 93 8.76 -8.59 9.39
C ALA A 93 10.30 -8.56 9.50
N PHE A 94 11.02 -8.47 8.38
CA PHE A 94 12.50 -8.46 8.35
C PHE A 94 13.11 -7.08 8.09
N THR A 95 12.30 -6.11 7.65
CA THR A 95 12.77 -4.76 7.28
C THR A 95 12.55 -3.74 8.42
N GLU A 96 12.10 -4.21 9.59
CA GLU A 96 12.01 -3.45 10.86
C GLU A 96 13.35 -3.43 11.62
#